data_AF-A0A1I7I2W4-F1
#
_entry.id   AF-A0A1I7I2W4-F1
#
_cell.length_a   1.000
_cell.length_b   1.000
_cell.length_c   1.000
_cell.angle_alpha   90.00
_cell.angle_beta   90.00
_cell.angle_gamma   90.00
#
_symmetry.space_group_name_H-M   'P 1'
#
loop_
_entity.id
_entity.type
_entity.pdbx_description
1 polymer ?
#
loop_
_entity_poly.entity_id
_entity_poly.type
_entity_poly.pdbx_seq_one_letter_code
_entity_poly.pdbx_strand_id
1 'polypeptide(L)'
;MQNALFFIDRISSWVGQAFSWLIVAMTFLISWEVFARYALNHPNPWAFDLMIMMYGAAFMMAGAYTLAKNGHVRGDVLYSFFPPRLQAGLDLLLYIVFFIPGVVALAWAGYSYAAESLAINEHSTLTANGPPLYPFKMVIPVSGVLLLMQGVVEIVRCVMCLRSGAWPPREADVEEVDVEKLKEMVHADGPGERR
;
A
#
# COMPACT_ATOMS: atom_id res chain seq x y z
N MET A 1 -14.07 11.02 -18.36
CA MET A 1 -13.25 9.81 -18.10
C MET A 1 -12.06 10.12 -17.18
N GLN A 2 -11.21 11.10 -17.48
CA GLN A 2 -10.05 11.43 -16.63
C GLN A 2 -10.42 11.77 -15.17
N ASN A 3 -11.50 12.53 -14.93
CA ASN A 3 -11.93 12.90 -13.57
C ASN A 3 -12.30 11.69 -12.69
N ALA A 4 -12.82 10.60 -13.28
CA ALA A 4 -13.15 9.39 -12.54
C ALA A 4 -11.89 8.61 -12.15
N LEU A 5 -10.86 8.61 -13.01
CA LEU A 5 -9.56 8.00 -12.70
C LEU A 5 -8.89 8.71 -11.52
N PHE A 6 -8.81 10.05 -11.60
CA PHE A 6 -8.25 10.86 -10.54
C PHE A 6 -9.02 10.76 -9.22
N PHE A 7 -10.34 10.60 -9.28
CA PHE A 7 -11.14 10.39 -8.07
C PHE A 7 -10.77 9.08 -7.37
N ILE A 8 -10.60 7.99 -8.12
CA ILE A 8 -10.21 6.69 -7.55
C ILE A 8 -8.78 6.74 -7.03
N ASP A 9 -7.83 7.34 -7.77
CA ASP A 9 -6.45 7.51 -7.29
C ASP A 9 -6.41 8.29 -5.97
N ARG A 10 -7.24 9.33 -5.86
CA ARG A 10 -7.33 10.15 -4.65
C ARG A 10 -7.92 9.39 -3.48
N ILE A 11 -8.94 8.57 -3.71
CA ILE A 11 -9.45 7.67 -2.67
C ILE A 11 -8.36 6.71 -2.22
N SER A 12 -7.70 6.02 -3.15
CA SER A 12 -6.61 5.08 -2.84
C SER A 12 -5.49 5.76 -2.05
N SER A 13 -5.13 6.99 -2.43
CA SER A 13 -4.09 7.77 -1.75
C SER A 13 -4.50 8.25 -0.37
N TRP A 14 -5.72 8.77 -0.23
CA TRP A 14 -6.25 9.22 1.04
C TRP A 14 -6.39 8.07 2.03
N VAL A 15 -6.88 6.90 1.58
CA VAL A 15 -7.00 5.71 2.42
C VAL A 15 -5.62 5.21 2.85
N GLY A 16 -4.66 5.11 1.93
CA GLY A 16 -3.28 4.72 2.28
C GLY A 16 -2.65 5.65 3.33
N GLN A 17 -2.82 6.96 3.14
CA GLN A 17 -2.32 7.98 4.07
C GLN A 17 -3.06 8.00 5.41
N ALA A 18 -4.36 7.67 5.43
CA ALA A 18 -5.09 7.50 6.68
C ALA A 18 -4.54 6.30 7.48
N PHE A 19 -4.24 5.19 6.81
CA PHE A 19 -3.68 4.00 7.44
C PHE A 19 -2.20 4.14 7.83
N SER A 20 -1.44 5.06 7.23
CA SER A 20 -0.06 5.33 7.66
C SER A 20 0.01 5.88 9.10
N TRP A 21 -1.05 6.51 9.59
CA TRP A 21 -1.16 6.92 11.00
C TRP A 21 -1.16 5.74 11.98
N LEU A 22 -1.49 4.53 11.53
CA LEU A 22 -1.34 3.33 12.36
C LEU A 22 0.11 3.11 12.78
N ILE A 23 1.09 3.53 11.97
CA ILE A 23 2.51 3.44 12.32
C ILE A 23 2.80 4.31 13.55
N VAL A 24 2.31 5.56 13.54
CA VAL A 24 2.46 6.49 14.67
C VAL A 24 1.79 5.93 15.92
N ALA A 25 0.54 5.46 15.79
CA ALA A 25 -0.20 4.85 16.90
C ALA A 25 0.51 3.59 17.44
N MET A 26 1.08 2.76 16.55
CA MET A 26 1.85 1.58 16.92
C MET A 26 3.14 1.96 17.65
N THR A 27 3.85 3.02 17.22
CA THR A 27 5.02 3.53 17.93
C THR A 27 4.66 3.91 19.37
N PHE A 28 3.57 4.65 19.58
CA PHE A 28 3.11 4.98 20.93
C PHE A 28 2.75 3.74 21.74
N LEU A 29 2.07 2.76 21.14
CA LEU A 29 1.71 1.51 21.79
C LEU A 29 2.95 0.71 22.24
N ILE A 30 3.98 0.63 21.40
CA ILE A 30 5.25 -0.02 21.72
C ILE A 30 5.96 0.73 22.85
N SER A 31 6.08 2.06 22.76
CA SER A 31 6.69 2.86 23.81
C SER A 31 5.98 2.72 25.15
N TRP A 32 4.64 2.70 25.12
CA TRP A 32 3.83 2.47 26.32
C TRP A 32 4.07 1.09 26.91
N GLU A 33 4.09 0.04 26.10
CA GLU A 33 4.30 -1.32 26.63
C GLU A 33 5.71 -1.51 27.18
N VAL A 34 6.73 -0.93 26.55
CA VAL A 34 8.09 -0.89 27.12
C VAL A 34 8.07 -0.18 28.47
N PHE A 35 7.43 0.97 28.57
CA PHE A 35 7.31 1.70 29.84
C PHE A 35 6.55 0.90 30.91
N ALA A 36 5.38 0.35 30.59
CA ALA A 36 4.57 -0.42 31.52
C ALA A 36 5.31 -1.67 32.04
N ARG A 37 6.07 -2.33 31.17
CA ARG A 37 6.87 -3.50 31.54
C ARG A 37 8.04 -3.14 32.47
N TYR A 38 8.82 -2.13 32.14
CA TYR A 38 10.07 -1.85 32.86
C TYR A 38 9.92 -0.85 34.01
N ALA A 39 9.02 0.12 33.91
CA ALA A 39 8.80 1.12 34.96
C ALA A 39 7.68 0.71 35.93
N LEU A 40 6.62 0.07 35.43
CA LEU A 40 5.45 -0.28 36.25
C LEU A 40 5.40 -1.76 36.66
N ASN A 41 6.30 -2.61 36.13
CA ASN A 41 6.27 -4.07 36.30
C ASN A 41 4.91 -4.70 35.98
N HIS A 42 4.16 -4.11 35.04
CA HIS A 42 2.82 -4.53 34.65
C HIS A 42 2.71 -4.72 33.13
N PRO A 43 3.23 -5.83 32.58
CA PRO A 43 3.22 -6.09 31.14
C PRO A 43 1.79 -6.36 30.63
N ASN A 44 1.48 -5.86 29.44
CA ASN A 44 0.19 -6.08 28.78
C ASN A 44 0.32 -7.15 27.69
N PRO A 45 -0.18 -8.37 27.90
CA PRO A 45 0.10 -9.48 26.99
C PRO A 45 -0.64 -9.33 25.64
N TRP A 46 -1.79 -8.65 25.61
CA TRP A 46 -2.55 -8.36 24.39
C TRP A 46 -1.91 -7.29 23.49
N ALA A 47 -0.95 -6.50 24.01
CA ALA A 47 -0.38 -5.38 23.28
C ALA A 47 0.40 -5.84 22.04
N PHE A 48 1.08 -6.98 22.13
CA PHE A 48 1.81 -7.57 21.02
C PHE A 48 0.89 -7.97 19.86
N ASP A 49 -0.23 -8.63 20.18
CA ASP A 49 -1.23 -9.04 19.19
C ASP A 49 -1.79 -7.83 18.44
N LEU A 50 -2.10 -6.75 19.17
CA LEU A 50 -2.59 -5.52 18.58
C LEU A 50 -1.55 -4.85 17.67
N MET A 51 -0.26 -4.86 18.04
CA MET A 51 0.82 -4.34 17.19
C MET A 51 0.89 -5.09 15.86
N ILE A 52 0.79 -6.42 15.87
CA ILE A 52 0.78 -7.24 14.65
C ILE A 52 -0.43 -6.89 13.78
N MET A 53 -1.62 -6.77 14.39
CA MET A 53 -2.83 -6.40 13.66
C MET A 53 -2.72 -5.02 13.02
N MET A 54 -2.21 -4.02 13.74
CA MET A 54 -2.00 -2.67 13.22
C MET A 54 -0.99 -2.65 12.08
N TYR A 55 0.14 -3.35 12.24
CA TYR A 55 1.16 -3.46 11.21
C TYR A 55 0.63 -4.13 9.94
N GLY A 56 -0.05 -5.27 10.09
CA GLY A 56 -0.66 -5.98 8.96
C GLY A 56 -1.72 -5.15 8.25
N ALA A 57 -2.54 -4.40 9.01
CA ALA A 57 -3.56 -3.53 8.44
C ALA A 57 -2.94 -2.37 7.65
N ALA A 58 -1.90 -1.73 8.20
CA ALA A 58 -1.16 -0.68 7.51
C ALA A 58 -0.56 -1.19 6.19
N PHE A 59 0.08 -2.37 6.22
CA PHE A 59 0.70 -2.97 5.04
C PHE A 59 -0.32 -3.35 3.96
N MET A 60 -1.42 -4.02 4.35
CA MET A 60 -2.47 -4.43 3.40
C MET A 60 -3.10 -3.24 2.71
N MET A 61 -3.37 -2.17 3.45
CA MET A 61 -4.01 -0.96 2.91
C MET A 61 -3.06 -0.10 2.08
N ALA A 62 -1.74 -0.19 2.34
CA ALA A 62 -0.74 0.45 1.51
C ALA A 62 -0.72 -0.09 0.07
N GLY A 63 -1.16 -1.33 -0.18
CA GLY A 63 -1.12 -1.93 -1.51
C GLY A 63 -1.86 -1.13 -2.59
N ALA A 64 -3.07 -0.64 -2.33
CA ALA A 64 -3.80 0.17 -3.31
C ALA A 64 -3.12 1.53 -3.57
N TYR A 65 -2.59 2.15 -2.51
CA TYR A 65 -1.83 3.40 -2.60
C TYR A 65 -0.55 3.22 -3.44
N THR A 66 0.26 2.22 -3.11
CA THR A 66 1.49 1.91 -3.84
C THR A 66 1.21 1.59 -5.31
N LEU A 67 0.08 0.95 -5.63
CA LEU A 67 -0.33 0.69 -7.01
C LEU A 67 -0.69 1.99 -7.75
N ALA A 68 -1.43 2.89 -7.10
CA ALA A 68 -1.78 4.20 -7.67
C ALA A 68 -0.54 5.03 -8.02
N LYS A 69 0.47 4.98 -7.14
CA LYS A 69 1.74 5.69 -7.29
C LYS A 69 2.78 4.97 -8.14
N ASN A 70 2.44 3.79 -8.67
CA ASN A 70 3.36 2.94 -9.43
C ASN A 70 4.62 2.50 -8.65
N GLY A 71 4.54 2.46 -7.32
CA GLY A 71 5.67 2.11 -6.45
C GLY A 71 5.84 0.61 -6.21
N HIS A 72 5.08 -0.25 -6.90
CA HIS A 72 5.33 -1.68 -6.83
C HIS A 72 6.63 -2.00 -7.55
N VAL A 73 7.51 -2.76 -6.91
CA VAL A 73 8.78 -3.18 -7.52
C VAL A 73 8.47 -3.95 -8.80
N ARG A 74 8.88 -3.38 -9.94
CA ARG A 74 8.75 -3.98 -11.27
C ARG A 74 10.12 -4.48 -11.73
N GLY A 75 10.13 -5.49 -12.59
CA GLY A 75 11.34 -5.95 -13.27
C GLY A 75 11.76 -4.94 -14.34
N ASP A 76 12.35 -3.82 -13.95
CA ASP A 76 12.52 -2.66 -14.84
C ASP A 76 13.65 -2.77 -15.87
N VAL A 77 14.57 -3.73 -15.71
CA VAL A 77 15.73 -3.86 -16.60
C VAL A 77 15.28 -4.13 -18.04
N LEU A 78 14.40 -5.11 -18.27
CA LEU A 78 13.94 -5.43 -19.62
C LEU A 78 12.80 -4.51 -20.07
N TYR A 79 11.95 -4.11 -19.14
CA TYR A 79 10.77 -3.28 -19.41
C TYR A 79 11.13 -1.88 -19.93
N SER A 80 12.22 -1.29 -19.42
CA SER A 80 12.68 0.06 -19.82
C SER A 80 13.13 0.16 -21.28
N PHE A 81 13.55 -0.94 -21.91
CA PHE A 81 13.95 -0.97 -23.32
C PHE A 81 12.76 -1.05 -24.29
N PHE A 82 11.56 -1.34 -23.81
CA PHE A 82 10.39 -1.54 -24.67
C PHE A 82 9.68 -0.23 -25.02
N PRO A 83 9.11 -0.11 -26.23
CA PRO A 83 8.30 1.05 -26.59
C PRO A 83 7.02 1.10 -25.72
N PRO A 84 6.44 2.29 -25.48
CA PRO A 84 5.28 2.46 -24.59
C PRO A 84 4.09 1.55 -24.89
N ARG A 85 3.85 1.24 -26.17
CA ARG A 85 2.78 0.34 -26.59
C ARG A 85 3.03 -1.12 -26.22
N LEU A 86 4.28 -1.58 -26.31
CA LEU A 86 4.64 -2.95 -25.92
C LEU A 86 4.55 -3.11 -24.40
N GLN A 87 5.06 -2.11 -23.67
CA GLN A 87 4.90 -2.00 -22.22
C GLN A 87 3.42 -2.10 -21.80
N ALA A 88 2.56 -1.23 -22.35
CA ALA A 88 1.14 -1.22 -22.04
C ALA A 88 0.41 -2.52 -22.43
N GLY A 89 0.83 -3.19 -23.50
CA GLY A 89 0.27 -4.49 -23.91
C GLY A 89 0.62 -5.60 -22.93
N LEU A 90 1.88 -5.65 -22.47
CA LEU A 90 2.33 -6.60 -21.46
C LEU A 90 1.65 -6.34 -20.11
N ASP A 91 1.62 -5.08 -19.65
CA ASP A 91 0.94 -4.69 -18.42
C ASP A 91 -0.54 -5.08 -18.47
N LEU A 92 -1.24 -4.78 -19.57
CA LEU A 92 -2.65 -5.13 -19.74
C LEU A 92 -2.88 -6.65 -19.66
N LEU A 93 -2.02 -7.45 -20.30
CA LEU A 93 -2.09 -8.90 -20.23
C LEU A 93 -1.89 -9.39 -18.79
N LEU A 94 -0.88 -8.87 -18.08
CA LEU A 94 -0.60 -9.23 -16.70
C LEU A 94 -1.74 -8.83 -15.76
N TYR A 95 -2.35 -7.66 -15.99
CA TYR A 95 -3.51 -7.22 -15.24
C TYR A 95 -4.70 -8.18 -15.42
N ILE A 96 -4.99 -8.59 -16.65
CA ILE A 96 -6.15 -9.45 -16.94
C ILE A 96 -5.92 -10.89 -16.47
N VAL A 97 -4.73 -11.45 -16.72
CA VAL A 97 -4.45 -12.88 -16.49
C VAL A 97 -4.06 -13.17 -15.05
N PHE A 98 -3.30 -12.28 -14.40
CA PHE A 98 -2.77 -12.54 -13.06
C PHE A 98 -3.38 -11.63 -12.00
N PHE A 99 -3.44 -10.32 -12.25
CA PHE A 99 -3.90 -9.37 -11.23
C PHE A 99 -5.39 -9.56 -10.91
N ILE A 100 -6.28 -9.48 -11.90
CA ILE A 100 -7.73 -9.55 -11.65
C ILE A 100 -8.11 -10.88 -10.99
N PRO A 101 -7.74 -12.07 -11.52
CA PRO A 101 -8.09 -13.33 -10.88
C PRO A 101 -7.48 -13.47 -9.48
N GLY A 102 -6.22 -13.04 -9.31
CA GLY A 102 -5.51 -13.12 -8.03
C GLY A 102 -6.13 -12.23 -6.96
N VAL A 103 -6.45 -10.97 -7.27
CA VAL A 103 -7.02 -10.03 -6.32
C VAL A 103 -8.51 -10.33 -6.06
N VAL A 104 -9.26 -10.82 -7.05
CA VAL A 104 -10.63 -11.33 -6.82
C VAL A 104 -10.60 -12.53 -5.87
N ALA A 105 -9.69 -13.48 -6.08
CA ALA A 105 -9.52 -14.61 -5.18
C ALA A 105 -9.13 -14.17 -3.76
N LEU A 106 -8.22 -13.19 -3.64
CA LEU A 106 -7.84 -12.58 -2.36
C LEU A 106 -9.06 -11.96 -1.66
N ALA A 107 -9.86 -11.16 -2.37
CA ALA A 107 -11.02 -10.49 -1.79
C ALA A 107 -12.11 -11.49 -1.38
N TRP A 108 -12.36 -12.52 -2.19
CA TRP A 108 -13.35 -13.56 -1.91
C TRP A 108 -12.95 -14.45 -0.74
N ALA A 109 -11.71 -14.95 -0.74
CA ALA A 109 -11.18 -15.76 0.35
C ALA A 109 -11.07 -14.93 1.63
N GLY A 110 -10.62 -13.68 1.53
CA GLY A 110 -10.57 -12.73 2.63
C GLY A 110 -11.94 -12.46 3.24
N TYR A 111 -12.98 -12.30 2.41
CA TYR A 111 -14.36 -12.13 2.90
C TYR A 111 -14.83 -13.37 3.65
N SER A 112 -14.65 -14.56 3.08
CA SER A 112 -15.04 -15.82 3.72
C SER A 112 -14.35 -16.00 5.08
N TYR A 113 -13.04 -15.73 5.12
CA TYR A 113 -12.23 -15.81 6.32
C TYR A 113 -12.63 -14.79 7.39
N ALA A 114 -12.97 -13.57 7.00
CA ALA A 114 -13.42 -12.53 7.91
C ALA A 114 -14.85 -12.78 8.41
N ALA A 115 -15.74 -13.29 7.56
CA ALA A 115 -17.11 -13.62 7.92
C ALA A 115 -17.18 -14.76 8.93
N GLU A 116 -16.36 -15.81 8.75
CA GLU A 116 -16.24 -16.91 9.71
C GLU A 116 -15.73 -16.42 11.07
N SER A 117 -14.67 -15.60 11.06
CA SER A 117 -14.12 -14.98 12.26
C SER A 117 -15.14 -14.16 13.06
N LEU A 118 -15.97 -13.39 12.34
CA LEU A 118 -17.03 -12.60 12.94
C LEU A 118 -18.14 -13.48 13.51
N ALA A 119 -18.53 -14.54 12.80
CA ALA A 119 -19.59 -15.46 13.24
C ALA A 119 -19.23 -16.17 14.55
N ILE A 120 -17.96 -16.47 14.79
CA ILE A 120 -17.49 -17.14 16.00
C ILE A 120 -17.01 -16.16 17.09
N ASN A 121 -17.06 -14.84 16.86
CA ASN A 121 -16.44 -13.82 17.71
C ASN A 121 -14.98 -14.18 18.05
N GLU A 122 -14.17 -14.39 17.03
CA GLU A 122 -12.80 -14.88 17.21
C GLU A 122 -11.92 -13.89 17.97
N HIS A 123 -11.18 -14.40 18.96
CA HIS A 123 -10.18 -13.69 19.74
C HIS A 123 -8.82 -14.35 19.57
N SER A 124 -7.74 -13.58 19.80
CA SER A 124 -6.39 -14.08 19.58
C SER A 124 -6.06 -15.18 20.57
N THR A 125 -5.58 -16.30 20.04
CA THR A 125 -5.12 -17.45 20.84
C THR A 125 -3.65 -17.34 21.22
N LEU A 126 -2.94 -16.31 20.73
CA LEU A 126 -1.54 -16.04 21.13
C LEU A 126 -1.46 -15.68 22.61
N THR A 127 -2.52 -15.11 23.16
CA THR A 127 -2.63 -14.66 24.55
C THR A 127 -3.94 -15.11 25.17
N ALA A 128 -3.95 -15.46 26.47
CA ALA A 128 -5.14 -15.96 27.18
C ALA A 128 -6.37 -15.01 27.19
N ASN A 129 -6.17 -13.72 26.93
CA ASN A 129 -7.22 -12.70 26.74
C ASN A 129 -6.86 -11.81 25.53
N GLY A 130 -6.63 -12.43 24.39
CA GLY A 130 -6.26 -11.73 23.16
C GLY A 130 -7.37 -10.81 22.63
N PRO A 131 -7.03 -9.74 21.88
CA PRO A 131 -8.03 -8.85 21.29
C PRO A 131 -8.85 -9.56 20.21
N PRO A 132 -10.04 -9.03 19.85
CA PRO A 132 -10.86 -9.56 18.77
C PRO A 132 -10.14 -9.50 17.41
N LEU A 133 -10.14 -10.61 16.65
CA LEU A 133 -9.46 -10.70 15.35
C LEU A 133 -10.31 -10.23 14.17
N TYR A 134 -11.63 -10.35 14.29
CA TYR A 134 -12.52 -10.09 13.15
C TYR A 134 -12.34 -8.68 12.53
N PRO A 135 -12.05 -7.58 13.27
CA PRO A 135 -11.83 -6.27 12.64
C PRO A 135 -10.59 -6.27 11.76
N PHE A 136 -9.52 -6.93 12.20
CA PHE A 136 -8.28 -7.06 11.43
C PHE A 136 -8.50 -7.93 10.18
N LYS A 137 -9.20 -9.07 10.31
CA LYS A 137 -9.48 -9.95 9.15
C LYS A 137 -10.36 -9.26 8.11
N MET A 138 -11.27 -8.37 8.53
CA MET A 138 -12.07 -7.54 7.61
C MET A 138 -11.22 -6.59 6.75
N VAL A 139 -9.99 -6.28 7.14
CA VAL A 139 -9.09 -5.45 6.32
C VAL A 139 -8.69 -6.18 5.03
N ILE A 140 -8.63 -7.52 5.03
CA ILE A 140 -8.22 -8.33 3.86
C ILE A 140 -9.18 -8.14 2.66
N PRO A 141 -10.50 -8.36 2.79
CA PRO A 141 -11.41 -8.11 1.68
C PRO A 141 -11.49 -6.63 1.31
N VAL A 142 -11.40 -5.72 2.28
CA VAL A 142 -11.44 -4.26 2.02
C VAL A 142 -10.23 -3.83 1.19
N SER A 143 -9.03 -4.27 1.54
CA SER A 143 -7.82 -3.98 0.75
C SER A 143 -7.91 -4.61 -0.64
N GLY A 144 -8.39 -5.85 -0.75
CA GLY A 144 -8.62 -6.51 -2.04
C GLY A 144 -9.56 -5.72 -2.96
N VAL A 145 -10.68 -5.20 -2.43
CA VAL A 145 -11.61 -4.37 -3.20
C VAL A 145 -10.97 -3.05 -3.64
N LEU A 146 -10.21 -2.39 -2.75
CA LEU A 146 -9.46 -1.17 -3.10
C LEU A 146 -8.40 -1.43 -4.18
N LEU A 147 -7.66 -2.54 -4.09
CA LEU A 147 -6.71 -2.96 -5.12
C LEU A 147 -7.43 -3.22 -6.45
N LEU A 148 -8.60 -3.86 -6.46
CA LEU A 148 -9.37 -4.08 -7.70
C LEU A 148 -9.80 -2.75 -8.33
N MET A 149 -10.32 -1.82 -7.53
CA MET A 149 -10.69 -0.49 -8.04
C MET A 149 -9.48 0.23 -8.66
N GLN A 150 -8.31 0.16 -8.01
CA GLN A 150 -7.09 0.73 -8.55
C GLN A 150 -6.57 -0.01 -9.78
N GLY A 151 -6.69 -1.34 -9.82
CA GLY A 151 -6.32 -2.15 -10.98
C GLY A 151 -7.15 -1.82 -12.22
N VAL A 152 -8.45 -1.51 -12.05
CA VAL A 152 -9.30 -1.04 -13.15
C VAL A 152 -8.79 0.30 -13.71
N VAL A 153 -8.34 1.23 -12.85
CA VAL A 153 -7.72 2.48 -13.29
C VAL A 153 -6.46 2.22 -14.11
N GLU A 154 -5.59 1.32 -13.66
CA GLU A 154 -4.36 0.95 -14.38
C GLU A 154 -4.65 0.27 -15.73
N ILE A 155 -5.66 -0.61 -15.79
CA ILE A 155 -6.14 -1.22 -17.05
C ILE A 155 -6.59 -0.12 -18.03
N VAL A 156 -7.38 0.85 -17.57
CA VAL A 156 -7.83 1.97 -18.41
C VAL A 156 -6.63 2.78 -18.90
N ARG A 157 -5.62 3.04 -18.06
CA ARG A 157 -4.38 3.73 -18.46
C ARG A 157 -3.62 2.94 -19.53
N CYS A 158 -3.52 1.61 -19.40
CA CYS A 158 -2.89 0.75 -20.41
C CYS A 158 -3.64 0.85 -21.75
N VAL A 159 -4.96 0.77 -21.74
CA VAL A 159 -5.79 0.92 -22.96
C VAL A 159 -5.63 2.30 -23.59
N MET A 160 -5.52 3.36 -22.78
CA MET A 160 -5.24 4.71 -23.28
C MET A 160 -3.86 4.77 -23.94
N CYS A 161 -2.81 4.23 -23.31
CA CYS A 161 -1.45 4.20 -23.85
C CYS A 161 -1.37 3.41 -25.17
N LEU A 162 -2.09 2.29 -25.28
CA LEU A 162 -2.16 1.52 -26.53
C LEU A 162 -2.74 2.34 -27.69
N ARG A 163 -3.73 3.20 -27.40
CA ARG A 163 -4.37 4.07 -28.40
C ARG A 163 -3.52 5.29 -28.75
N SER A 164 -3.06 6.05 -27.75
CA SER A 164 -2.33 7.31 -27.93
C SER A 164 -0.84 7.12 -28.23
N GLY A 165 -0.26 5.99 -27.84
CA GLY A 165 1.19 5.77 -27.87
C GLY A 165 1.95 6.43 -26.72
N ALA A 166 1.27 7.07 -25.77
CA ALA A 166 1.87 7.76 -24.63
C ALA A 166 1.09 7.50 -23.34
N TRP A 167 1.82 7.35 -22.22
CA TRP A 167 1.21 7.12 -20.91
C TRP A 167 0.47 8.36 -20.41
N PRO A 168 -0.77 8.22 -19.89
CA PRO A 168 -1.46 9.33 -19.26
C PRO A 168 -0.77 9.75 -17.94
N PRO A 169 -0.84 11.04 -17.58
CA PRO A 169 -0.23 11.55 -16.35
C PRO A 169 -0.90 10.94 -15.10
N ARG A 170 -0.09 10.77 -14.04
CA ARG A 170 -0.53 10.34 -12.70
C ARG A 170 -0.55 11.54 -11.75
N GLU A 171 -1.30 11.47 -10.65
CA GLU A 171 -1.18 12.46 -9.58
C GLU A 171 0.22 12.33 -8.93
N ALA A 172 1.01 13.40 -9.03
CA ALA A 172 2.32 13.49 -8.38
C ALA A 172 2.16 13.26 -6.87
N ASP A 173 3.04 12.43 -6.30
CA ASP A 173 3.21 12.37 -4.85
C ASP A 173 4.37 13.29 -4.44
N VAL A 174 4.60 13.41 -3.13
CA VAL A 174 5.84 13.96 -2.59
C VAL A 174 6.99 13.21 -3.27
N GLU A 175 7.73 13.88 -4.16
CA GLU A 175 8.95 13.32 -4.73
C GLU A 175 9.86 12.96 -3.54
N GLU A 176 10.18 11.67 -3.39
CA GLU A 176 11.29 11.28 -2.53
C GLU A 176 12.47 12.11 -2.99
N VAL A 177 13.04 12.89 -2.08
CA VAL A 177 14.13 13.78 -2.45
C VAL A 177 15.28 12.90 -2.86
N ASP A 178 15.51 12.84 -4.17
CA ASP A 178 16.58 12.07 -4.80
C ASP A 178 17.90 12.53 -4.14
N VAL A 179 18.48 11.66 -3.32
CA VAL A 179 19.62 11.98 -2.46
C VAL A 179 20.82 12.33 -3.33
N GLU A 180 20.89 11.78 -4.53
CA GLU A 180 21.90 12.05 -5.54
C GLU A 180 21.69 13.43 -6.14
N LYS A 181 20.45 13.82 -6.46
CA LYS A 181 20.10 15.18 -6.89
C LYS A 181 20.35 16.23 -5.80
N LEU A 182 20.08 15.88 -4.55
CA LEU A 182 20.42 16.68 -3.36
C LEU A 182 21.93 16.85 -3.21
N LYS A 183 22.70 15.77 -3.35
CA LYS A 183 24.17 15.81 -3.33
C LYS A 183 24.71 16.68 -4.48
N GLU A 184 24.17 16.55 -5.68
CA GLU A 184 24.55 17.40 -6.82
C GLU A 184 24.27 18.88 -6.55
N MET A 185 23.11 19.24 -6.00
CA MET A 185 22.80 20.64 -5.63
C MET A 185 23.73 21.16 -4.52
N VAL A 186 24.03 20.35 -3.49
CA VAL A 186 24.92 20.73 -2.38
C VAL A 186 26.39 20.84 -2.82
N HIS A 187 26.83 20.00 -3.76
CA HIS A 187 28.19 20.05 -4.31
C HIS A 187 28.35 21.06 -5.46
N ALA A 188 27.28 21.43 -6.16
CA ALA A 188 27.29 22.49 -7.17
C ALA A 188 27.42 23.90 -6.56
N ASP A 189 27.02 24.09 -5.31
CA ASP A 189 27.15 25.35 -4.55
C ASP A 189 28.50 25.49 -3.81
N GLY A 190 29.51 24.66 -4.15
CA GLY A 190 30.89 24.88 -3.70
C GLY A 190 31.38 26.26 -4.15
N PRO A 191 32.01 27.07 -3.27
CA PRO A 191 32.32 28.47 -3.56
C PRO A 191 33.22 28.57 -4.79
N GLY A 192 32.61 29.02 -5.90
CA GLY A 192 33.33 29.36 -7.12
C GLY A 192 34.48 30.30 -6.78
N GLU A 193 35.66 29.91 -7.24
CA GLU A 193 36.89 30.70 -7.23
C GLU A 193 36.60 32.15 -7.63
N ARG A 194 36.65 33.05 -6.64
CA ARG A 194 36.99 34.45 -6.88
C ARG A 194 38.48 34.60 -6.65
N ARG A 195 39.30 34.35 -7.67
CA ARG A 195 40.61 34.99 -7.87
C ARG A 195 40.90 35.10 -9.36
#